data_AF-T0YJB6-F1
#
_entry.id   AF-T0YJB6-F1
#
_cell.length_a   1.000
_cell.length_b   1.000
_cell.length_c   1.000
_cell.angle_alpha   90.00
_cell.angle_beta   90.00
_cell.angle_gamma   90.00
#
_symmetry.space_group_name_H-M   'P 1'
#
loop_
_entity.id
_entity.type
_entity.pdbx_description
1 polymer ?
#
loop_
_entity_poly.entity_id
_entity_poly.type
_entity_poly.pdbx_seq_one_letter_code
_entity_poly.pdbx_strand_id
1 'polypeptide(L)'
;MARQKGEKVTTDPLEEPKHHRAEDIALFRYGIVREAADETLSKTKRGQLVRELAYTTHIGIDGVPVVVSRQSIDRWIRTYRKGG
;
A
#
# COMPACT_ATOMS: atom_id res chain seq x y z
N MET A 1 20.20 49.51 23.64
CA MET A 1 18.76 49.16 23.68
C MET A 1 18.39 48.60 22.31
N ALA A 2 18.67 47.32 22.06
CA ALA A 2 17.74 46.20 22.22
C ALA A 2 16.86 45.98 20.98
N ARG A 3 17.38 45.20 20.03
CA ARG A 3 16.58 44.46 19.05
C ARG A 3 17.02 43.00 19.12
N GLN A 4 16.32 42.23 19.95
CA GLN A 4 16.44 40.78 19.98
C GLN A 4 15.02 40.22 20.00
N LYS A 5 14.66 39.48 18.94
CA LYS A 5 13.87 38.24 18.93
C LYS A 5 13.07 38.08 17.65
N GLY A 6 13.29 36.93 17.04
CA GLY A 6 12.62 36.46 15.84
C GLY A 6 13.48 35.43 15.13
N GLU A 7 14.20 34.61 15.91
CA GLU A 7 14.84 33.39 15.43
C GLU A 7 13.73 32.56 14.80
N LYS A 8 13.68 32.57 13.47
CA LYS A 8 12.86 31.62 12.75
C LYS A 8 13.49 30.27 13.03
N VAL A 9 12.81 29.52 13.89
CA VAL A 9 12.84 28.07 13.89
C VAL A 9 12.43 27.65 12.48
N THR A 10 13.36 27.68 11.55
CA THR A 10 13.21 26.93 10.30
C THR A 10 13.63 25.54 10.69
N THR A 11 12.63 24.72 11.00
CA THR A 11 12.77 23.26 11.02
C THR A 11 13.74 22.88 9.91
N ASP A 12 14.89 22.36 10.31
CA ASP A 12 15.86 21.75 9.42
C ASP A 12 15.06 20.79 8.52
N PRO A 13 15.11 20.90 7.17
CA PRO A 13 14.39 20.03 6.24
C PRO A 13 15.01 18.63 6.20
N LEU A 14 15.25 18.07 7.39
CA LEU A 14 15.60 16.70 7.65
C LEU A 14 14.59 15.81 6.95
N GLU A 15 15.09 15.10 5.95
CA GLU A 15 14.56 13.85 5.44
C GLU A 15 13.15 13.97 4.85
N GLU A 16 13.04 14.38 3.58
CA GLU A 16 12.00 13.76 2.75
C GLU A 16 12.18 12.25 2.88
N PRO A 17 11.17 11.48 3.33
CA PRO A 17 11.31 10.04 3.30
C PRO A 17 11.54 9.68 1.84
N LYS A 18 12.73 9.17 1.53
CA LYS A 18 12.97 8.51 0.25
C LYS A 18 12.10 7.25 0.26
N HIS A 19 10.83 7.42 -0.03
CA HIS A 19 9.93 6.33 -0.29
C HIS A 19 10.55 5.58 -1.47
N HIS A 20 11.15 4.44 -1.16
CA HIS A 20 11.64 3.57 -2.21
C HIS A 20 10.40 3.14 -2.97
N ARG A 21 10.24 3.57 -4.23
CA ARG A 21 9.04 3.25 -5.04
C ARG A 21 8.65 1.76 -4.98
N ALA A 22 9.64 0.88 -4.80
CA ALA A 22 9.43 -0.54 -4.55
C ALA A 22 8.67 -0.85 -3.24
N GLU A 23 8.97 -0.16 -2.15
CA GLU A 23 8.29 -0.24 -0.86
C GLU A 23 6.85 0.23 -0.96
N ASP A 24 6.58 1.38 -1.59
CA ASP A 24 5.20 1.86 -1.79
C ASP A 24 4.37 0.87 -2.58
N ILE A 25 4.96 0.31 -3.66
CA ILE A 25 4.32 -0.75 -4.45
C ILE A 25 4.05 -1.98 -3.58
N ALA A 26 5.00 -2.37 -2.72
CA ALA A 26 4.84 -3.52 -1.84
C ALA A 26 3.70 -3.29 -0.83
N LEU A 27 3.66 -2.12 -0.19
CA LEU A 27 2.62 -1.72 0.75
C LEU A 27 1.23 -1.64 0.09
N PHE A 28 1.15 -1.05 -1.10
CA PHE A 28 -0.09 -1.01 -1.89
C PHE A 28 -0.61 -2.42 -2.17
N ARG A 29 0.26 -3.32 -2.66
CA ARG A 29 -0.12 -4.71 -2.93
C ARG A 29 -0.55 -5.43 -1.65
N TYR A 30 0.19 -5.24 -0.57
CA TYR A 30 -0.13 -5.82 0.74
C TYR A 30 -1.51 -5.38 1.23
N GLY A 31 -1.83 -4.08 1.13
CA GLY A 31 -3.13 -3.53 1.50
C GLY A 31 -4.29 -4.21 0.78
N ILE A 32 -4.11 -4.57 -0.48
CA ILE A 32 -5.11 -5.28 -1.29
C ILE A 32 -5.23 -6.75 -0.87
N VAL A 33 -4.11 -7.45 -0.67
CA VAL A 33 -4.14 -8.93 -0.59
C VAL A 33 -4.19 -9.49 0.82
N ARG A 34 -3.89 -8.71 1.87
CA ARG A 34 -3.69 -9.24 3.23
C ARG A 34 -4.89 -10.04 3.76
N GLU A 35 -6.11 -9.62 3.47
CA GLU A 35 -7.32 -10.32 3.92
C GLU A 35 -7.51 -11.63 3.14
N ALA A 36 -7.41 -11.58 1.80
CA ALA A 36 -7.54 -12.77 0.96
C ALA A 36 -6.36 -13.77 1.12
N ALA A 37 -5.23 -13.31 1.67
CA ALA A 37 -4.06 -14.11 1.98
C ALA A 37 -4.19 -14.91 3.29
N ASP A 38 -5.21 -14.66 4.11
CA ASP A 38 -5.46 -15.40 5.34
C ASP A 38 -5.57 -16.92 5.03
N GLU A 39 -4.78 -17.70 5.77
CA GLU A 39 -4.64 -19.13 5.59
C GLU A 39 -5.83 -19.90 6.12
N THR A 40 -6.56 -19.31 7.07
CA THR A 40 -7.78 -19.88 7.67
C THR A 40 -8.97 -19.83 6.71
N LEU A 41 -8.89 -19.02 5.65
CA LEU A 41 -9.94 -18.90 4.64
C LEU A 41 -10.07 -20.17 3.80
N SER A 42 -11.31 -20.64 3.69
CA SER A 42 -11.69 -21.63 2.68
C SER A 42 -11.46 -21.10 1.26
N LYS A 43 -11.27 -22.02 0.30
CA LYS A 43 -11.08 -21.68 -1.11
C LYS A 43 -12.22 -20.83 -1.67
N THR A 44 -13.46 -21.12 -1.26
CA THR A 44 -14.66 -20.41 -1.70
C THR A 44 -14.69 -18.98 -1.15
N LYS A 45 -14.45 -18.80 0.16
CA LYS A 45 -14.45 -17.48 0.81
C LYS A 45 -13.33 -16.60 0.22
N ARG A 46 -12.13 -17.16 0.03
CA ARG A 46 -11.04 -16.47 -0.67
C ARG A 46 -11.43 -16.06 -2.08
N GLY A 47 -12.06 -16.96 -2.85
CA GLY A 47 -12.50 -16.67 -4.21
C GLY A 47 -13.57 -15.57 -4.28
N GLN A 48 -14.43 -15.43 -3.26
CA GLN A 48 -15.38 -14.32 -3.14
C GLN A 48 -14.63 -13.00 -2.92
N LEU A 49 -13.76 -12.93 -1.91
CA LEU A 49 -12.98 -11.73 -1.61
C LEU A 49 -12.13 -11.27 -2.81
N VAL A 50 -11.45 -12.20 -3.49
CA VAL A 50 -10.66 -11.86 -4.68
C VAL A 50 -11.52 -11.24 -5.80
N ARG A 51 -12.76 -11.71 -5.98
CA ARG A 51 -13.68 -11.10 -6.95
C ARG A 51 -14.11 -9.71 -6.51
N GLU A 52 -14.49 -9.54 -5.25
CA GLU A 52 -14.87 -8.23 -4.69
C GLU A 52 -13.73 -7.22 -4.85
N LEU A 53 -12.50 -7.60 -4.50
CA LEU A 53 -11.31 -6.77 -4.67
C LEU A 53 -11.05 -6.40 -6.14
N ALA A 54 -11.32 -7.31 -7.09
CA ALA A 54 -11.15 -7.07 -8.51
C ALA A 54 -12.24 -6.14 -9.11
N TYR A 55 -13.43 -6.09 -8.49
CA TYR A 55 -14.49 -5.15 -8.85
C TYR A 55 -14.37 -3.80 -8.12
N THR A 56 -13.48 -3.70 -7.14
CA THR A 56 -13.24 -2.49 -6.36
C THR A 56 -12.19 -1.60 -7.04
N THR A 57 -12.43 -0.30 -7.04
CA THR A 57 -11.42 0.70 -7.41
C THR A 57 -10.57 1.04 -6.19
N HIS A 58 -9.25 0.92 -6.35
CA HIS A 58 -8.26 1.21 -5.31
C HIS A 58 -7.60 2.55 -5.57
N ILE A 59 -7.10 3.21 -4.53
CA ILE A 59 -6.23 4.37 -4.71
C ILE A 59 -4.80 3.87 -4.87
N GLY A 60 -4.21 4.09 -6.04
CA GLY A 60 -2.84 3.71 -6.33
C GLY A 60 -1.81 4.55 -5.54
N ILE A 61 -0.54 4.14 -5.61
CA ILE A 61 0.56 4.83 -4.91
C ILE A 61 0.71 6.30 -5.33
N ASP A 62 0.36 6.62 -6.57
CA ASP A 62 0.44 7.99 -7.12
C ASP A 62 -0.86 8.79 -6.81
N GLY A 63 -1.75 8.27 -5.95
CA GLY A 63 -3.04 8.88 -5.60
C GLY A 63 -4.14 8.71 -6.66
N VAL A 64 -3.84 8.01 -7.76
CA VAL A 64 -4.77 7.84 -8.89
C VAL A 64 -5.61 6.57 -8.72
N PRO A 65 -6.93 6.61 -8.98
CA PRO A 65 -7.77 5.43 -8.98
C PRO A 65 -7.28 4.35 -9.95
N VAL A 66 -7.20 3.09 -9.49
CA VAL A 66 -6.76 1.93 -10.27
C VAL A 66 -7.65 0.72 -9.99
N VAL A 67 -7.99 -0.01 -11.05
CA VAL A 67 -8.65 -1.33 -10.94
C VAL A 67 -7.60 -2.40 -11.16
N VAL A 68 -7.53 -3.37 -10.24
CA VAL A 68 -6.56 -4.46 -10.30
C VAL A 68 -7.25 -5.74 -10.74
N SER A 69 -6.71 -6.40 -11.76
CA SER A 69 -7.29 -7.63 -12.27
C SER A 69 -7.21 -8.77 -11.23
N ARG A 70 -8.22 -9.64 -11.24
CA ARG A 70 -8.25 -10.87 -10.43
C ARG A 70 -6.95 -11.69 -10.56
N GLN A 71 -6.41 -11.82 -11.77
CA GLN A 71 -5.17 -12.57 -12.01
C GLN A 71 -3.97 -11.96 -11.27
N SER A 72 -3.90 -10.63 -11.19
CA SER A 72 -2.83 -9.93 -10.47
C SER A 72 -2.96 -10.15 -8.96
N ILE A 73 -4.17 -10.06 -8.42
CA ILE A 73 -4.47 -10.33 -7.01
C ILE A 73 -4.09 -11.77 -6.66
N ASP A 74 -4.53 -12.76 -7.45
CA ASP A 74 -4.18 -14.17 -7.26
C ASP A 74 -2.67 -14.42 -7.33
N ARG A 75 -1.95 -13.69 -8.19
CA ARG A 75 -0.48 -13.76 -8.25
C ARG A 75 0.15 -13.21 -6.98
N TRP A 76 -0.28 -12.03 -6.52
CA TRP A 76 0.28 -11.39 -5.33
C TRP A 76 0.00 -12.19 -4.06
N ILE A 77 -1.19 -12.76 -3.90
CA ILE A 77 -1.48 -13.69 -2.79
C ILE A 77 -0.50 -14.85 -2.80
N ARG A 78 -0.25 -15.46 -3.96
CA ARG A 78 0.69 -16.59 -4.09
C ARG A 78 2.12 -16.19 -3.77
N THR A 79 2.58 -15.01 -4.19
CA THR A 79 3.92 -14.51 -3.86
C THR A 79 4.04 -14.22 -2.37
N TYR A 80 3.06 -13.51 -1.79
CA TYR A 80 3.05 -13.16 -0.38
C TYR A 80 3.09 -14.39 0.53
N ARG A 81 2.29 -15.42 0.23
CA ARG A 81 2.30 -16.68 1.01
C ARG A 81 3.58 -17.50 0.88
N LYS A 82 4.44 -17.19 -0.11
CA LYS A 82 5.76 -17.80 -0.25
C LYS A 82 6.86 -17.05 0.50
N GLY A 83 6.54 -15.92 1.15
CA GLY A 83 7.50 -15.08 1.88
C GLY A 83 7.94 -13.81 1.17
N GLY A 84 7.35 -13.47 0.01
CA GLY A 84 7.71 -12.29 -0.78
C GLY A 84 8.65 -12.59 -1.93
#